data_AF-A0A4Q7VZC3-F1
#
_entry.id   AF-A0A4Q7VZC3-F1
#
_cell.length_a   1.000
_cell.length_b   1.000
_cell.length_c   1.000
_cell.angle_alpha   90.00
_cell.angle_beta   90.00
_cell.angle_gamma   90.00
#
_symmetry.space_group_name_H-M   'P 1'
#
loop_
_entity.id
_entity.type
_entity.pdbx_description
1 polymer ?
#
loop_
_entity_poly.entity_id
_entity_poly.type
_entity_poly.pdbx_seq_one_letter_code
_entity_poly.pdbx_strand_id
1 'polypeptide(L)'
;MKRLIRLYPARWRRQYGDEMSQVLDDLRPMSLRTRIRVALDLLRGVVDAHLTAGRSRAPEIGAALRRAFLAAGIVWVALSIEIVLSNVVFPTTEDTDGASVLISYLAVFGAFVIIGVLTARVTSDWRVLALAGGTTGVVIGALTIGTYAVIDNVFLDVISRQQAKIDGLAGSGYTSMRTYVNLSLLFGAGLLSVFLGVVGAGLAVTGGLARPRRTGSPYRPVP
;
A
#
# COMPACT_ATOMS: atom_id res chain seq x y z
N MET A 1 5.31 -15.21 -15.93
CA MET A 1 6.24 -15.44 -14.79
C MET A 1 7.65 -14.90 -15.00
N LYS A 2 8.31 -15.06 -16.17
CA LYS A 2 9.69 -14.52 -16.39
C LYS A 2 9.90 -13.03 -16.08
N ARG A 3 8.84 -12.20 -16.11
CA ARG A 3 8.89 -10.80 -15.65
C ARG A 3 9.27 -10.65 -14.16
N LEU A 4 9.02 -11.66 -13.32
CA LEU A 4 9.40 -11.67 -11.90
C LEU A 4 10.92 -11.63 -11.71
N ILE A 5 11.71 -12.25 -12.61
CA ILE A 5 13.18 -12.21 -12.53
C ILE A 5 13.68 -10.78 -12.64
N ARG A 6 12.98 -9.90 -13.38
CA ARG A 6 13.38 -8.50 -13.52
C ARG A 6 13.30 -7.73 -12.21
N LEU A 7 12.54 -8.22 -11.21
CA LEU A 7 12.44 -7.60 -9.90
C LEU A 7 13.69 -7.79 -9.04
N TYR A 8 14.56 -8.77 -9.33
CA TYR A 8 15.78 -9.00 -8.56
C TYR A 8 16.88 -7.96 -8.88
N PRO A 9 17.80 -7.66 -7.93
CA PRO A 9 18.92 -6.75 -8.16
C PRO A 9 19.80 -7.20 -9.33
N ALA A 10 20.38 -6.25 -10.07
CA ALA A 10 21.15 -6.53 -11.29
C ALA A 10 22.37 -7.46 -11.08
N ARG A 11 22.97 -7.45 -9.88
CA ARG A 11 24.04 -8.39 -9.53
C ARG A 11 23.51 -9.82 -9.40
N TRP A 12 22.36 -9.98 -8.74
CA TRP A 12 21.71 -11.27 -8.54
C TRP A 12 21.23 -11.87 -9.85
N ARG A 13 20.60 -11.06 -10.72
CA ARG A 13 20.17 -11.52 -12.06
C ARG A 13 21.32 -12.00 -12.93
N ARG A 14 22.50 -11.39 -12.82
CA ARG A 14 23.69 -11.83 -13.55
C ARG A 14 24.23 -13.17 -13.05
N GLN A 15 24.05 -13.47 -11.78
CA GLN A 15 24.61 -14.67 -11.15
C GLN A 15 23.65 -15.86 -11.16
N TYR A 16 22.35 -15.62 -10.96
CA TYR A 16 21.33 -16.66 -10.77
C TYR A 16 20.16 -16.55 -11.76
N GLY A 17 20.25 -15.68 -12.77
CA GLY A 17 19.13 -15.38 -13.67
C GLY A 17 18.68 -16.60 -14.48
N ASP A 18 19.62 -17.38 -14.98
CA ASP A 18 19.36 -18.54 -15.83
C ASP A 18 18.77 -19.70 -15.02
N GLU A 19 19.32 -19.97 -13.84
CA GLU A 19 18.80 -20.96 -12.89
C GLU A 19 17.35 -20.62 -12.47
N MET A 20 17.09 -19.35 -12.15
CA MET A 20 15.74 -18.90 -11.77
C MET A 20 14.74 -18.97 -12.94
N SER A 21 15.21 -18.75 -14.18
CA SER A 21 14.40 -18.92 -15.38
C SER A 21 13.98 -20.37 -15.56
N GLN A 22 14.91 -21.30 -15.34
CA GLN A 22 14.65 -22.72 -15.45
C GLN A 22 13.62 -23.18 -14.41
N VAL A 23 13.80 -22.79 -13.14
CA VAL A 23 12.82 -23.06 -12.07
C VAL A 23 11.42 -22.53 -12.45
N LEU A 24 11.31 -21.34 -13.03
CA LEU A 24 10.02 -20.80 -13.45
C LEU A 24 9.36 -21.56 -14.61
N ASP A 25 10.16 -22.12 -15.53
CA ASP A 25 9.64 -22.93 -16.63
C ASP A 25 9.22 -24.33 -16.11
N ASP A 26 9.95 -24.89 -15.14
CA ASP A 26 9.64 -26.17 -14.46
C ASP A 26 8.36 -26.11 -13.61
N LEU A 27 7.92 -24.90 -13.22
CA LEU A 27 6.67 -24.69 -12.48
C LEU A 27 5.42 -24.60 -13.39
N ARG A 28 5.59 -24.48 -14.71
CA ARG A 28 4.47 -24.38 -15.66
C ARG A 28 3.52 -25.59 -15.71
N PRO A 29 3.91 -26.84 -15.43
CA PRO A 29 2.96 -27.95 -15.37
C PRO A 29 2.26 -28.07 -14.00
N MET A 30 2.68 -27.33 -12.98
CA MET A 30 2.15 -27.49 -11.62
C MET A 30 0.75 -26.88 -11.41
N SER A 31 0.07 -27.30 -10.35
CA SER A 31 -1.24 -26.75 -9.92
C SER A 31 -1.18 -25.25 -9.60
N LEU A 32 -2.31 -24.55 -9.75
CA LEU A 32 -2.41 -23.10 -9.47
C LEU A 32 -1.98 -22.75 -8.04
N ARG A 33 -2.38 -23.56 -7.04
CA ARG A 33 -2.02 -23.35 -5.62
C ARG A 33 -0.51 -23.39 -5.42
N THR A 34 0.17 -24.36 -6.03
CA THR A 34 1.63 -24.48 -5.95
C THR A 34 2.31 -23.28 -6.59
N ARG A 35 1.83 -22.82 -7.76
CA ARG A 35 2.38 -21.63 -8.42
C ARG A 35 2.23 -20.36 -7.59
N ILE A 36 1.10 -20.18 -6.92
CA ILE A 36 0.86 -19.03 -6.04
C ILE A 36 1.85 -19.08 -4.86
N ARG A 37 1.98 -20.24 -4.20
CA ARG A 37 2.93 -20.39 -3.08
C ARG A 37 4.37 -20.07 -3.52
N VAL A 38 4.82 -20.63 -4.64
CA VAL A 38 6.19 -20.37 -5.12
C VAL A 38 6.36 -18.92 -5.57
N ALA A 39 5.34 -18.30 -6.18
CA ALA A 39 5.38 -16.87 -6.49
C ALA A 39 5.52 -16.02 -5.21
N LEU A 40 4.83 -16.37 -4.13
CA LEU A 40 4.99 -15.70 -2.83
C LEU A 40 6.38 -15.90 -2.24
N ASP A 41 6.94 -17.11 -2.31
CA ASP A 41 8.30 -17.39 -1.84
C ASP A 41 9.36 -16.62 -2.65
N LEU A 42 9.18 -16.52 -3.97
CA LEU A 42 10.04 -15.69 -4.83
C LEU A 42 9.91 -14.21 -4.49
N LEU A 43 8.70 -13.70 -4.30
CA LEU A 43 8.50 -12.30 -3.86
C LEU A 43 9.17 -12.05 -2.50
N ARG A 44 9.08 -12.98 -1.56
CA ARG A 44 9.80 -12.92 -0.29
C ARG A 44 11.31 -12.89 -0.48
N GLY A 45 11.85 -13.74 -1.36
CA GLY A 45 13.27 -13.75 -1.71
C GLY A 45 13.75 -12.46 -2.40
N VAL A 46 12.92 -11.84 -3.25
CA VAL A 46 13.20 -10.51 -3.85
C VAL A 46 13.35 -9.47 -2.76
N VAL A 47 12.41 -9.44 -1.80
CA VAL A 47 12.44 -8.51 -0.68
C VAL A 47 13.69 -8.72 0.15
N ASP A 48 13.99 -9.97 0.52
CA ASP A 48 15.16 -10.27 1.36
C ASP A 48 16.48 -9.90 0.68
N ALA A 49 16.62 -10.19 -0.62
CA ALA A 49 17.80 -9.80 -1.42
C ALA A 49 17.98 -8.28 -1.52
N HIS A 50 16.88 -7.51 -1.58
CA HIS A 50 16.95 -6.04 -1.54
C HIS A 50 17.33 -5.53 -0.15
N LEU A 51 16.82 -6.15 0.92
CA LEU A 51 17.17 -5.80 2.29
C LEU A 51 18.65 -6.07 2.59
N THR A 52 19.19 -7.21 2.14
CA THR A 52 20.62 -7.52 2.29
C THR A 52 21.50 -6.59 1.47
N ALA A 53 21.12 -6.28 0.23
CA ALA A 53 21.84 -5.32 -0.60
C ALA A 53 21.80 -3.88 -0.02
N GLY A 54 20.76 -3.57 0.75
CA GLY A 54 20.55 -2.26 1.39
C GLY A 54 21.21 -2.08 2.76
N ARG A 55 21.99 -3.04 3.28
CA ARG A 55 22.56 -2.99 4.64
C ARG A 55 23.38 -1.73 4.94
N SER A 56 24.08 -1.17 3.96
CA SER A 56 24.80 0.11 4.09
C SER A 56 23.90 1.34 4.22
N ARG A 57 22.61 1.23 3.87
CA ARG A 57 21.57 2.26 3.99
C ARG A 57 20.54 1.96 5.07
N ALA A 58 20.77 0.91 5.86
CA ALA A 58 19.84 0.43 6.88
C ALA A 58 19.36 1.52 7.88
N PRO A 59 20.19 2.46 8.37
CA PRO A 59 19.72 3.46 9.32
C PRO A 59 18.76 4.47 8.69
N GLU A 60 19.04 4.96 7.47
CA GLU A 60 18.16 5.88 6.75
C GLU A 60 16.82 5.23 6.41
N ILE A 61 16.87 4.00 5.90
CA ILE A 61 15.67 3.21 5.58
C ILE A 61 14.85 2.97 6.85
N GLY A 62 15.48 2.58 7.96
CA GLY A 62 14.80 2.35 9.23
C GLY A 62 14.10 3.61 9.76
N ALA A 63 14.77 4.76 9.70
CA ALA A 63 14.18 6.04 10.10
C ALA A 63 13.00 6.45 9.19
N ALA A 64 13.13 6.25 7.88
CA ALA A 64 12.08 6.52 6.91
C ALA A 64 10.85 5.62 7.13
N LEU A 65 11.06 4.31 7.31
CA LEU A 65 10.00 3.35 7.58
C LEU A 65 9.29 3.62 8.91
N ARG A 66 10.03 3.95 9.98
CA ARG A 66 9.41 4.33 11.27
C ARG A 66 8.48 5.53 11.11
N ARG A 67 8.88 6.54 10.35
CA ARG A 67 8.03 7.71 10.05
C ARG A 67 6.83 7.33 9.18
N ALA A 68 7.04 6.47 8.18
CA ALA A 68 5.98 5.94 7.34
C ALA A 68 4.90 5.22 8.16
N PHE A 69 5.28 4.33 9.08
CA PHE A 69 4.35 3.62 9.97
C PHE A 69 3.61 4.56 10.93
N LEU A 70 4.30 5.54 11.54
CA LEU A 70 3.65 6.52 12.41
C LEU A 70 2.62 7.36 11.64
N ALA A 71 2.99 7.86 10.46
CA ALA A 71 2.08 8.63 9.63
C ALA A 71 0.89 7.78 9.15
N ALA A 72 1.15 6.53 8.74
CA ALA A 72 0.11 5.58 8.37
C ALA A 72 -0.88 5.34 9.51
N GLY A 73 -0.39 5.17 10.74
CA GLY A 73 -1.22 5.00 11.93
C GLY A 73 -2.13 6.20 12.20
N ILE A 74 -1.59 7.43 12.12
CA ILE A 74 -2.38 8.66 12.32
C ILE A 74 -3.49 8.78 11.27
N VAL A 75 -3.14 8.61 9.99
CA VAL A 75 -4.12 8.68 8.89
C VAL A 75 -5.16 7.57 9.02
N TRP A 76 -4.75 6.35 9.34
CA TRP A 76 -5.65 5.22 9.53
C TRP A 76 -6.63 5.43 10.69
N VAL A 77 -6.21 6.03 11.81
CA VAL A 77 -7.12 6.34 12.92
C VAL A 77 -8.20 7.31 12.46
N ALA A 78 -7.83 8.39 11.76
CA ALA A 78 -8.79 9.36 11.23
C ALA A 78 -9.79 8.70 10.27
N LEU A 79 -9.28 7.90 9.30
CA LEU A 79 -10.13 7.16 8.37
C LEU A 79 -11.03 6.15 9.08
N SER A 80 -10.53 5.45 10.10
CA SER A 80 -11.33 4.45 10.81
C SER A 80 -12.48 5.08 11.58
N ILE A 81 -12.27 6.26 12.17
CA ILE A 81 -13.34 7.03 12.82
C ILE A 81 -14.42 7.37 11.78
N GLU A 82 -14.01 7.93 10.64
CA GLU A 82 -14.93 8.27 9.57
C GLU A 82 -15.72 7.06 9.06
N ILE A 83 -15.03 5.93 8.80
CA ILE A 83 -15.67 4.69 8.33
C ILE A 83 -16.71 4.20 9.34
N VAL A 84 -16.39 4.18 10.64
CA VAL A 84 -17.35 3.78 11.68
C VAL A 84 -18.54 4.74 11.72
N LEU A 85 -18.29 6.05 11.65
CA LEU A 85 -19.35 7.05 11.67
C LEU A 85 -20.27 6.91 10.47
N SER A 86 -19.74 6.77 9.26
CA SER A 86 -20.55 6.70 8.02
C SER A 86 -21.23 5.35 7.82
N ASN A 87 -20.63 4.24 8.26
CA ASN A 87 -21.20 2.91 7.99
C ASN A 87 -22.07 2.37 9.13
N VAL A 88 -21.79 2.76 10.38
CA VAL A 88 -22.43 2.16 11.56
C VAL A 88 -23.30 3.16 12.30
N VAL A 89 -22.78 4.36 12.58
CA VAL A 89 -23.49 5.34 13.42
C VAL A 89 -24.53 6.11 12.62
N PHE A 90 -24.16 6.54 11.42
CA PHE A 90 -25.00 7.31 10.50
C PHE A 90 -25.06 6.62 9.13
N PRO A 91 -25.62 5.40 9.05
CA PRO A 91 -25.66 4.65 7.81
C PRO A 91 -26.46 5.44 6.76
N THR A 92 -25.80 5.79 5.66
CA THR A 92 -26.44 6.46 4.54
C THR A 92 -27.19 5.43 3.69
N THR A 93 -28.46 5.71 3.43
CA THR A 93 -29.29 4.92 2.50
C THR A 93 -29.20 5.43 1.07
N GLU A 94 -28.62 6.62 0.88
CA GLU A 94 -28.50 7.32 -0.39
C GLU A 94 -27.03 7.52 -0.76
N ASP A 95 -26.73 7.51 -2.06
CA ASP A 95 -25.37 7.62 -2.61
C ASP A 95 -24.86 9.08 -2.65
N THR A 96 -25.09 9.85 -1.58
CA THR A 96 -24.75 11.28 -1.50
C THR A 96 -23.39 11.56 -0.85
N ASP A 97 -22.63 10.52 -0.50
CA ASP A 97 -21.33 10.61 0.19
C ASP A 97 -20.16 11.07 -0.70
N GLY A 98 -20.42 11.51 -1.93
CA GLY A 98 -19.37 11.87 -2.89
C GLY A 98 -18.39 12.92 -2.38
N ALA A 99 -18.86 13.91 -1.62
CA ALA A 99 -18.00 15.00 -1.14
C ALA A 99 -17.08 14.57 0.02
N SER A 100 -17.59 13.83 1.01
CA SER A 100 -16.79 13.33 2.14
C SER A 100 -15.71 12.38 1.66
N VAL A 101 -16.09 11.40 0.81
CA VAL A 101 -15.16 10.44 0.20
C VAL A 101 -14.05 11.15 -0.58
N LEU A 102 -14.39 12.17 -1.36
CA LEU A 102 -13.40 12.96 -2.10
C LEU A 102 -12.43 13.69 -1.16
N ILE A 103 -12.95 14.35 -0.11
CA ILE A 103 -12.12 15.04 0.90
C ILE A 103 -11.16 14.04 1.55
N SER A 104 -11.63 12.85 1.88
CA SER A 104 -10.82 11.81 2.52
C SER A 104 -9.73 11.28 1.60
N TYR A 105 -10.02 11.12 0.30
CA TYR A 105 -8.98 10.82 -0.69
C TYR A 105 -7.94 11.93 -0.81
N LEU A 106 -8.37 13.20 -0.87
CA LEU A 106 -7.45 14.35 -0.92
C LEU A 106 -6.58 14.42 0.34
N ALA A 107 -7.14 14.12 1.51
CA ALA A 107 -6.39 14.06 2.76
C ALA A 107 -5.33 12.96 2.75
N VAL A 108 -5.66 11.76 2.27
CA VAL A 108 -4.71 10.64 2.11
C VAL A 108 -3.59 11.00 1.12
N PHE A 109 -3.93 11.62 -0.02
CA PHE A 109 -2.93 12.07 -0.99
C PHE A 109 -2.03 13.17 -0.43
N GLY A 110 -2.61 14.14 0.29
CA GLY A 110 -1.86 15.16 1.02
C GLY A 110 -0.90 14.55 2.03
N ALA A 111 -1.33 13.53 2.78
CA ALA A 111 -0.48 12.81 3.72
C ALA A 111 0.72 12.15 3.02
N PHE A 112 0.54 11.54 1.84
CA PHE A 112 1.66 10.97 1.07
C PHE A 112 2.68 12.02 0.63
N VAL A 113 2.22 13.19 0.18
CA VAL A 113 3.11 14.32 -0.16
C VAL A 113 3.88 14.79 1.08
N ILE A 114 3.20 14.95 2.23
CA ILE A 114 3.83 15.35 3.50
C ILE A 114 4.89 14.33 3.94
N ILE A 115 4.60 13.02 3.84
CA ILE A 115 5.57 11.96 4.13
C ILE A 115 6.81 12.09 3.25
N GLY A 116 6.62 12.40 1.96
CA GLY A 116 7.71 12.71 1.03
C GLY A 116 8.59 13.85 1.51
N VAL A 117 7.98 14.98 1.86
CA VAL A 117 8.67 16.17 2.39
C VAL A 117 9.43 15.86 3.69
N LEU A 118 8.82 15.10 4.60
CA LEU A 118 9.42 14.74 5.88
C LEU A 118 10.56 13.74 5.71
N THR A 119 10.44 12.78 4.79
CA THR A 119 11.48 11.78 4.51
C THR A 119 12.66 12.42 3.79
N ALA A 120 12.40 13.39 2.92
CA ALA A 120 13.42 14.21 2.26
C ALA A 120 14.29 15.03 3.23
N ARG A 121 13.95 15.06 4.53
CA ARG A 121 14.81 15.62 5.60
C ARG A 121 15.94 14.69 6.02
N VAL A 122 15.82 13.40 5.74
CA VAL A 122 16.79 12.37 6.17
C VAL A 122 17.61 11.86 4.99
N THR A 123 17.02 11.85 3.79
CA THR A 123 17.65 11.28 2.61
C THR A 123 17.24 12.04 1.35
N SER A 124 18.12 12.10 0.36
CA SER A 124 17.84 12.65 -0.97
C SER A 124 17.58 11.57 -2.03
N ASP A 125 17.69 10.29 -1.65
CA ASP A 125 17.48 9.18 -2.56
C ASP A 125 15.97 8.96 -2.81
N TRP A 126 15.56 9.17 -4.06
CA TRP A 126 14.17 8.99 -4.49
C TRP A 126 13.65 7.57 -4.23
N ARG A 127 14.53 6.55 -4.20
CA ARG A 127 14.12 5.17 -3.90
C ARG A 127 13.66 5.01 -2.47
N VAL A 128 14.30 5.71 -1.53
CA VAL A 128 13.91 5.68 -0.11
C VAL A 128 12.63 6.48 0.10
N LEU A 129 12.44 7.59 -0.64
CA LEU A 129 11.18 8.33 -0.66
C LEU A 129 10.02 7.47 -1.19
N ALA A 130 10.23 6.79 -2.33
CA ALA A 130 9.25 5.90 -2.93
C ALA A 130 8.91 4.73 -2.00
N LEU A 131 9.92 4.13 -1.35
CA LEU A 131 9.73 3.06 -0.39
C LEU A 131 8.91 3.52 0.83
N ALA A 132 9.23 4.69 1.39
CA ALA A 132 8.50 5.24 2.53
C ALA A 132 7.03 5.50 2.16
N GLY A 133 6.77 6.22 1.07
CA GLY A 133 5.43 6.51 0.59
C GLY A 133 4.63 5.25 0.24
N GLY A 134 5.26 4.31 -0.46
CA GLY A 134 4.62 3.05 -0.84
C GLY A 134 4.32 2.16 0.36
N THR A 135 5.21 2.10 1.35
CA THR A 135 4.95 1.36 2.59
C THR A 135 3.78 1.99 3.34
N THR A 136 3.74 3.32 3.49
CA THR A 136 2.60 4.01 4.11
C THR A 136 1.30 3.66 3.37
N GLY A 137 1.29 3.73 2.04
CA GLY A 137 0.10 3.44 1.25
C GLY A 137 -0.41 2.01 1.41
N VAL A 138 0.49 1.02 1.37
CA VAL A 138 0.14 -0.39 1.60
C VAL A 138 -0.43 -0.59 3.02
N VAL A 139 0.20 -0.01 4.03
CA VAL A 139 -0.23 -0.12 5.43
C VAL A 139 -1.59 0.53 5.63
N ILE A 140 -1.82 1.75 5.12
CA ILE A 140 -3.13 2.41 5.17
C ILE A 140 -4.17 1.53 4.50
N GLY A 141 -3.94 1.07 3.26
CA GLY A 141 -4.91 0.23 2.55
C GLY A 141 -5.23 -1.07 3.29
N ALA A 142 -4.22 -1.74 3.84
CA ALA A 142 -4.40 -3.00 4.56
C ALA A 142 -5.19 -2.79 5.86
N LEU A 143 -4.86 -1.75 6.63
CA LEU A 143 -5.55 -1.42 7.87
C LEU A 143 -6.98 -0.94 7.61
N THR A 144 -7.22 -0.13 6.57
CA THR A 144 -8.56 0.32 6.16
C THR A 144 -9.44 -0.87 5.77
N ILE A 145 -8.94 -1.81 4.98
CA ILE A 145 -9.70 -3.02 4.63
C ILE A 145 -9.90 -3.92 5.86
N GLY A 146 -8.92 -3.99 6.76
CA GLY A 146 -9.09 -4.65 8.05
C GLY A 146 -10.23 -4.04 8.87
N THR A 147 -10.33 -2.71 8.92
CA THR A 147 -11.43 -1.99 9.59
C THR A 147 -12.77 -2.36 8.96
N TYR A 148 -12.89 -2.33 7.63
CA TYR A 148 -14.11 -2.76 6.95
C TYR A 148 -14.43 -4.24 7.20
N ALA A 149 -13.44 -5.12 7.23
CA ALA A 149 -13.67 -6.55 7.50
C ALA A 149 -14.24 -6.79 8.90
N VAL A 150 -13.78 -6.04 9.89
CA VAL A 150 -14.33 -6.08 11.25
C VAL A 150 -15.75 -5.52 11.25
N ILE A 151 -15.96 -4.33 10.71
CA ILE A 151 -17.27 -3.65 10.72
C ILE A 151 -18.31 -4.47 9.97
N ASP A 152 -18.01 -4.91 8.75
CA ASP A 152 -18.95 -5.62 7.91
C ASP A 152 -19.34 -6.99 8.48
N ASN A 153 -18.49 -7.61 9.30
CA ASN A 153 -18.82 -8.89 9.95
C ASN A 153 -19.52 -8.72 11.30
N VAL A 154 -19.15 -7.70 12.09
CA VAL A 154 -19.74 -7.43 13.41
C VAL A 154 -21.12 -6.77 13.28
N PHE A 155 -21.25 -5.82 12.36
CA PHE A 155 -22.48 -5.04 12.12
C PHE A 155 -23.20 -5.47 10.85
N LEU A 156 -23.11 -6.76 10.47
CA LEU A 156 -23.67 -7.27 9.22
C LEU A 156 -25.17 -6.96 9.06
N ASP A 157 -25.93 -6.93 10.16
CA ASP A 157 -27.35 -6.55 10.11
C ASP A 157 -27.56 -5.12 9.59
N VAL A 158 -26.75 -4.16 10.07
CA VAL A 158 -26.78 -2.76 9.59
C VAL A 158 -26.28 -2.68 8.15
N ILE A 159 -25.13 -3.30 7.87
CA ILE A 159 -24.48 -3.23 6.55
C ILE A 159 -25.34 -3.89 5.46
N SER A 160 -26.07 -4.94 5.80
CA SER A 160 -26.96 -5.65 4.84
C SER A 160 -28.13 -4.82 4.34
N ARG A 161 -28.45 -3.71 5.02
CA ARG A 161 -29.53 -2.78 4.66
C ARG A 161 -29.05 -1.61 3.80
N GLN A 162 -27.75 -1.46 3.59
CA GLN A 162 -27.21 -0.41 2.75
C GLN A 162 -27.50 -0.71 1.26
N GLN A 163 -28.08 0.24 0.54
CA GLN A 163 -28.51 0.05 -0.85
C GLN A 163 -27.34 -0.39 -1.75
N ALA A 164 -26.16 0.23 -1.60
CA ALA A 164 -24.97 -0.14 -2.38
C ALA A 164 -24.55 -1.62 -2.20
N LYS A 165 -24.74 -2.20 -1.01
CA LYS A 165 -24.45 -3.62 -0.75
C LYS A 165 -25.52 -4.53 -1.34
N ILE A 166 -26.79 -4.12 -1.27
CA ILE A 166 -27.93 -4.82 -1.87
C ILE A 166 -27.77 -4.89 -3.40
N ASP A 167 -27.50 -3.76 -4.04
CA ASP A 167 -27.30 -3.67 -5.49
C ASP A 167 -26.08 -4.48 -5.94
N GLY A 168 -24.98 -4.37 -5.18
CA GLY A 168 -23.78 -5.14 -5.40
C GLY A 168 -24.00 -6.65 -5.29
N LEU A 169 -24.78 -7.10 -4.28
CA LEU A 169 -25.15 -8.51 -4.15
C LEU A 169 -26.01 -8.97 -5.32
N ALA A 170 -27.04 -8.20 -5.69
CA ALA A 170 -27.95 -8.54 -6.80
C ALA A 170 -27.21 -8.71 -8.13
N GLY A 171 -26.21 -7.86 -8.42
CA GLY A 171 -25.38 -7.95 -9.62
C GLY A 171 -24.27 -9.01 -9.59
N SER A 172 -23.93 -9.54 -8.41
CA SER A 172 -22.75 -10.41 -8.23
C SER A 172 -22.99 -11.90 -8.50
N GLY A 173 -24.25 -12.35 -8.46
CA GLY A 173 -24.61 -13.78 -8.54
C GLY A 173 -24.35 -14.59 -7.26
N TYR A 174 -23.91 -13.97 -6.16
CA TYR A 174 -23.80 -14.66 -4.87
C TYR A 174 -25.16 -14.79 -4.18
N THR A 175 -25.36 -15.90 -3.46
CA THR A 175 -26.61 -16.20 -2.74
C THR A 175 -26.62 -15.71 -1.28
N SER A 176 -25.50 -15.17 -0.80
CA SER A 176 -25.35 -14.73 0.59
C SER A 176 -24.60 -13.41 0.67
N MET A 177 -25.17 -12.45 1.40
CA MET A 177 -24.54 -11.15 1.69
C MET A 177 -23.17 -11.31 2.32
N ARG A 178 -23.01 -12.25 3.27
CA ARG A 178 -21.73 -12.47 3.95
C ARG A 178 -20.64 -12.97 2.99
N THR A 179 -20.99 -13.87 2.08
CA THR A 179 -20.06 -14.38 1.06
C THR A 179 -19.63 -13.27 0.10
N TYR A 180 -20.59 -12.49 -0.39
CA TYR A 180 -20.33 -11.33 -1.25
C TYR A 180 -19.38 -10.33 -0.57
N VAL A 181 -19.71 -9.91 0.65
CA VAL A 181 -18.91 -8.96 1.44
C VAL A 181 -17.48 -9.47 1.64
N ASN A 182 -17.31 -10.71 2.12
CA ASN A 182 -15.97 -11.23 2.43
C ASN A 182 -15.10 -11.40 1.17
N LEU A 183 -15.68 -11.82 0.04
CA LEU A 183 -14.95 -11.91 -1.21
C LEU A 183 -14.59 -10.52 -1.76
N SER A 184 -15.53 -9.57 -1.73
CA SER A 184 -15.28 -8.18 -2.14
C SER A 184 -14.19 -7.53 -1.28
N LEU A 185 -14.16 -7.79 0.03
CA LEU A 185 -13.10 -7.33 0.92
C LEU A 185 -11.75 -7.98 0.62
N LEU A 186 -11.73 -9.28 0.28
CA LEU A 186 -10.50 -9.97 -0.11
C LEU A 186 -9.90 -9.37 -1.39
N PHE A 187 -10.74 -9.11 -2.40
CA PHE A 187 -10.30 -8.42 -3.61
C PHE A 187 -9.89 -6.97 -3.33
N GLY A 188 -10.66 -6.26 -2.49
CA GLY A 188 -10.37 -4.90 -2.04
C GLY A 188 -9.04 -4.79 -1.31
N ALA A 189 -8.70 -5.76 -0.44
CA ALA A 189 -7.42 -5.83 0.26
C ALA A 189 -6.25 -5.80 -0.72
N GLY A 190 -6.30 -6.65 -1.75
CA GLY A 190 -5.26 -6.70 -2.77
C GLY A 190 -5.20 -5.42 -3.59
N LEU A 191 -6.34 -5.01 -4.16
CA LEU A 191 -6.40 -3.90 -5.10
C LEU A 191 -6.07 -2.57 -4.43
N LEU A 192 -6.71 -2.25 -3.30
CA LEU A 192 -6.56 -0.97 -2.61
C LEU A 192 -5.15 -0.81 -2.03
N SER A 193 -4.60 -1.83 -1.37
CA SER A 193 -3.24 -1.75 -0.83
C SER A 193 -2.19 -1.57 -1.93
N VAL A 194 -2.34 -2.27 -3.06
CA VAL A 194 -1.43 -2.10 -4.20
C VAL A 194 -1.58 -0.72 -4.82
N PHE A 195 -2.81 -0.26 -5.05
CA PHE A 195 -3.08 1.06 -5.60
C PHE A 195 -2.50 2.18 -4.72
N LEU A 196 -2.83 2.18 -3.42
CA LEU A 196 -2.31 3.16 -2.47
C LEU A 196 -0.80 3.06 -2.32
N GLY A 197 -0.21 1.86 -2.40
CA GLY A 197 1.24 1.69 -2.42
C GLY A 197 1.90 2.37 -3.63
N VAL A 198 1.34 2.19 -4.83
CA VAL A 198 1.86 2.82 -6.05
C VAL A 198 1.69 4.35 -6.01
N VAL A 199 0.49 4.82 -5.66
CA VAL A 199 0.19 6.26 -5.57
C VAL A 199 1.02 6.92 -4.47
N GLY A 200 1.10 6.29 -3.30
CA GLY A 200 1.90 6.78 -2.17
C GLY A 200 3.37 6.88 -2.51
N ALA A 201 3.94 5.90 -3.23
CA ALA A 201 5.32 5.97 -3.71
C ALA A 201 5.54 7.16 -4.65
N GLY A 202 4.64 7.37 -5.62
CA GLY A 202 4.75 8.49 -6.57
C GLY A 202 4.64 9.86 -5.89
N LEU A 203 3.62 10.05 -5.05
CA LEU A 203 3.38 11.31 -4.36
C LEU A 203 4.46 11.64 -3.32
N ALA A 204 5.01 10.64 -2.63
CA ALA A 204 6.12 10.87 -1.72
C ALA A 204 7.41 11.30 -2.45
N VAL A 205 7.68 10.75 -3.64
CA VAL A 205 8.78 11.23 -4.48
C VAL A 205 8.54 12.67 -4.89
N THR A 206 7.36 13.00 -5.42
CA THR A 206 7.01 14.37 -5.81
C THR A 206 7.15 15.36 -4.65
N GLY A 207 6.62 15.01 -3.47
CA GLY A 207 6.73 15.84 -2.27
C GLY A 207 8.18 16.02 -1.81
N GLY A 208 9.00 14.98 -1.88
CA GLY A 208 10.41 15.08 -1.53
C GLY A 208 11.22 15.93 -2.52
N LEU A 209 10.89 15.88 -3.82
CA LEU A 209 11.53 16.69 -4.86
C LEU A 209 11.11 18.17 -4.84
N ALA A 210 9.88 18.47 -4.40
CA ALA A 210 9.39 19.85 -4.27
C ALA A 210 10.12 20.66 -3.18
N ARG A 211 10.90 20.00 -2.33
CA ARG A 211 11.65 20.68 -1.27
C ARG A 211 12.76 21.55 -1.91
N PRO A 212 12.78 22.88 -1.66
CA PRO A 212 13.87 23.73 -2.11
C PRO A 212 15.18 23.16 -1.57
N ARG A 213 16.10 22.80 -2.47
CA ARG A 213 17.49 22.55 -2.07
C ARG A 213 17.93 23.85 -1.41
N ARG A 214 18.18 23.82 -0.10
CA ARG A 214 18.90 24.92 0.55
C ARG A 214 20.23 24.99 -0.16
N THR A 215 20.33 25.86 -1.17
CA THR A 215 21.58 26.28 -1.78
C THR A 215 22.45 26.68 -0.62
N GLY A 216 23.54 25.93 -0.46
CA GLY A 216 24.41 26.04 0.72
C GLY A 216 24.70 27.51 0.97
N SER A 217 24.51 27.94 2.21
CA SER A 217 25.01 29.24 2.66
C SER A 217 26.46 29.33 2.17
N PRO A 218 26.82 30.31 1.34
CA PRO A 218 28.20 30.48 0.91
C PRO A 218 29.04 30.51 2.18
N TYR A 219 30.02 29.61 2.23
CA TYR A 219 30.97 29.49 3.32
C TYR A 219 31.49 30.90 3.60
N ARG A 220 31.08 31.52 4.72
CA ARG A 220 31.69 32.76 5.16
C ARG A 220 33.03 32.36 5.75
N PRO A 221 34.17 32.71 5.13
CA PRO A 221 35.45 32.54 5.79
C PRO A 221 35.37 33.32 7.12
N VAL A 222 35.65 32.63 8.22
CA VAL A 222 35.81 33.26 9.53
C VAL A 222 37.14 34.05 9.47
N PRO A 223 37.15 35.35 9.81
CA PRO A 223 38.36 36.17 9.80
C PRO A 223 39.38 35.73 10.84
#